data_AF-A0A968VSA7-F1
#
_entry.id   AF-A0A968VSA7-F1
#
_cell.length_a   1.000
_cell.length_b   1.000
_cell.length_c   1.000
_cell.angle_alpha   90.00
_cell.angle_beta   90.00
_cell.angle_gamma   90.00
#
_symmetry.space_group_name_H-M   'P 1'
#
loop_
_entity.id
_entity.type
_entity.pdbx_description
1 polymer ?
#
loop_
_entity_poly.entity_id
_entity_poly.type
_entity_poly.pdbx_seq_one_letter_code
_entity_poly.pdbx_strand_id
1 'polypeptide(L)'
;EDAPPFEHSFAPLLGRFSAGIAELRLGRRISYEVQANWKLIVQNYSECYHCPLIHPQLVEISPWRSGRNDLSAGPFLGGYMDLLHESMTSDGGHSARPTLPGLHDAELQRVYYYSIFPNLLLSLHPDYVMAHTLTPLSHERTLVTCEWYFDPQTMTKPGFDPADAVEFWDTTNRQDWHVCELSQRGIASRAYRPGPYAQAEGLLHAFDTYYLHVMS
;
A
#
# COMPACT_ATOMS: atom_id res chain seq x y z
N GLU A 1 16.83 0.68 23.62
CA GLU A 1 17.80 -0.42 23.70
C GLU A 1 17.16 -1.76 24.09
N ASP A 2 15.92 -1.78 24.58
CA ASP A 2 15.17 -3.03 24.86
C ASP A 2 14.05 -3.30 23.84
N ALA A 3 14.41 -3.46 22.57
CA ALA A 3 13.42 -3.88 21.57
C ALA A 3 13.04 -5.36 21.82
N PRO A 4 11.74 -5.71 21.86
CA PRO A 4 11.34 -7.11 21.91
C PRO A 4 11.89 -7.86 20.67
N PRO A 5 12.14 -9.18 20.77
CA PRO A 5 12.57 -9.99 19.64
C PRO A 5 11.70 -9.76 18.41
N PHE A 6 12.31 -9.77 17.22
CA PHE A 6 11.61 -9.54 15.96
C PHE A 6 10.46 -10.54 15.79
N GLU A 7 10.70 -11.80 16.14
CA GLU A 7 9.74 -12.89 15.98
C GLU A 7 8.50 -12.71 16.85
N HIS A 8 8.65 -12.07 18.02
CA HIS A 8 7.52 -11.72 18.86
C HIS A 8 6.78 -10.50 18.31
N SER A 9 7.52 -9.47 17.89
CA SER A 9 6.94 -8.21 17.41
C SER A 9 6.22 -8.36 16.08
N PHE A 10 6.72 -9.23 15.20
CA PHE A 10 6.21 -9.47 13.84
C PHE A 10 5.44 -10.79 13.71
N ALA A 11 5.12 -11.47 14.82
CA ALA A 11 4.38 -12.74 14.81
C ALA A 11 3.13 -12.74 13.89
N PRO A 12 2.31 -11.67 13.81
CA PRO A 12 1.15 -11.63 12.91
C PRO A 12 1.48 -11.66 11.40
N LEU A 13 2.73 -11.33 11.03
CA LEU A 13 3.22 -11.29 9.65
C LEU A 13 4.10 -12.49 9.30
N LEU A 14 4.68 -13.17 10.29
CA LEU A 14 5.52 -14.35 10.05
C LEU A 14 4.71 -15.47 9.38
N GLY A 15 5.19 -15.93 8.21
CA GLY A 15 4.52 -16.98 7.43
C GLY A 15 3.18 -16.56 6.81
N ARG A 16 2.79 -15.28 6.92
CA ARG A 16 1.54 -14.76 6.36
C ARG A 16 1.54 -14.78 4.83
N PHE A 17 2.69 -14.51 4.22
CA PHE A 17 2.82 -14.36 2.78
C PHE A 17 3.48 -15.59 2.16
N SER A 18 2.81 -16.21 1.20
CA SER A 18 3.27 -17.42 0.52
C SER A 18 4.29 -17.16 -0.60
N ALA A 19 4.34 -15.92 -1.11
CA ALA A 19 5.00 -15.52 -2.35
C ALA A 19 6.55 -15.51 -2.37
N GLY A 20 7.23 -16.19 -1.44
CA GLY A 20 8.70 -16.22 -1.40
C GLY A 20 9.36 -14.83 -1.38
N ILE A 21 8.74 -13.85 -0.69
CA ILE A 21 9.07 -12.41 -0.77
C ILE A 21 10.56 -12.12 -0.57
N ALA A 22 11.24 -12.90 0.28
CA ALA A 22 12.67 -12.75 0.56
C ALA A 22 13.57 -12.92 -0.69
N GLU A 23 13.09 -13.64 -1.71
CA GLU A 23 13.84 -13.91 -2.95
C GLU A 23 13.61 -12.88 -4.05
N LEU A 24 12.65 -11.97 -3.88
CA LEU A 24 12.36 -10.96 -4.89
C LEU A 24 13.52 -9.97 -5.04
N ARG A 25 13.62 -9.33 -6.20
CA ARG A 25 14.64 -8.35 -6.52
C ARG A 25 14.01 -7.07 -7.04
N LEU A 26 14.64 -5.96 -6.71
CA LEU A 26 14.21 -4.63 -7.11
C LEU A 26 14.24 -4.51 -8.64
N GLY A 27 13.08 -4.32 -9.26
CA GLY A 27 12.96 -4.01 -10.69
C GLY A 27 12.93 -2.51 -10.96
N ARG A 28 12.25 -1.74 -10.10
CA ARG A 28 12.12 -0.29 -10.24
C ARG A 28 11.99 0.40 -8.89
N ARG A 29 12.51 1.63 -8.80
CA ARG A 29 12.31 2.55 -7.68
C ARG A 29 11.89 3.93 -8.20
N ILE A 30 10.92 4.55 -7.55
CA ILE A 30 10.54 5.96 -7.73
C ILE A 30 10.52 6.64 -6.36
N SER A 31 10.87 7.92 -6.29
CA SER A 31 10.80 8.71 -5.06
C SER A 31 9.92 9.94 -5.27
N TYR A 32 9.04 10.21 -4.32
CA TYR A 32 8.13 11.34 -4.31
C TYR A 32 8.36 12.19 -3.06
N GLU A 33 8.50 13.50 -3.22
CA GLU A 33 8.42 14.42 -2.10
C GLU A 33 6.98 14.93 -2.00
N VAL A 34 6.25 14.43 -1.00
CA VAL A 34 4.83 14.73 -0.79
C VAL A 34 4.72 15.82 0.27
N GLN A 35 4.02 16.91 -0.05
CA GLN A 35 3.77 18.04 0.87
C GLN A 35 2.64 17.72 1.87
N ALA A 36 2.77 16.59 2.56
CA ALA A 36 1.84 16.14 3.59
C ALA A 36 2.57 15.45 4.75
N ASN A 37 1.96 15.51 5.94
CA ASN A 37 2.37 14.70 7.08
C ASN A 37 2.29 13.19 6.75
N TRP A 38 3.28 12.41 7.16
CA TRP A 38 3.34 10.97 6.89
C TRP A 38 2.10 10.20 7.36
N LYS A 39 1.43 10.66 8.44
CA LYS A 39 0.21 10.04 8.94
C LYS A 39 -0.95 10.14 7.95
N LEU A 40 -1.05 11.26 7.22
CA LEU A 40 -2.08 11.42 6.18
C LEU A 40 -1.88 10.44 5.03
N ILE A 41 -0.62 10.14 4.70
CA ILE A 41 -0.27 9.14 3.68
C ILE A 41 -0.67 7.74 4.12
N VAL A 42 -0.37 7.36 5.37
CA VAL A 42 -0.83 6.07 5.92
C VAL A 42 -2.36 5.99 5.92
N GLN A 43 -3.03 7.03 6.40
CA GLN A 43 -4.49 7.09 6.44
C GLN A 43 -5.10 6.96 5.04
N ASN A 44 -4.57 7.67 4.03
CA ASN A 44 -5.03 7.57 2.64
C ASN A 44 -4.84 6.15 2.08
N TYR A 45 -3.69 5.52 2.33
CA TYR A 45 -3.43 4.14 1.87
C TYR A 45 -4.36 3.09 2.52
N SER A 46 -4.80 3.33 3.75
CA SER A 46 -5.55 2.36 4.55
C SER A 46 -7.06 2.31 4.26
N GLU A 47 -7.55 3.05 3.28
CA GLU A 47 -8.95 3.03 2.86
C GLU A 47 -9.09 3.17 1.34
N CYS A 48 -10.29 2.85 0.83
CA CYS A 48 -10.62 2.99 -0.59
C CYS A 48 -11.98 3.70 -0.78
N TYR A 49 -12.36 4.50 0.21
CA TYR A 49 -13.51 5.39 0.17
C TYR A 49 -13.31 6.53 -0.85
N HIS A 50 -12.07 7.03 -1.00
CA HIS A 50 -11.73 8.01 -2.04
C HIS A 50 -11.65 7.40 -3.46
N CYS A 51 -11.33 6.11 -3.58
CA CYS A 51 -11.02 5.45 -4.84
C CYS A 51 -11.97 5.74 -6.01
N PRO A 52 -13.30 5.62 -5.88
CA PRO A 52 -14.22 5.85 -7.00
C PRO A 52 -14.22 7.30 -7.50
N LEU A 53 -13.69 8.25 -6.73
CA LEU A 53 -13.64 9.66 -7.10
C LEU A 53 -12.33 10.04 -7.81
N ILE A 54 -11.22 9.39 -7.47
CA ILE A 54 -9.88 9.84 -7.89
C ILE A 54 -9.07 8.81 -8.68
N HIS A 55 -9.45 7.53 -8.68
CA HIS A 55 -8.72 6.45 -9.37
C HIS A 55 -9.59 5.73 -10.41
N PRO A 56 -9.91 6.37 -11.55
CA PRO A 56 -10.77 5.76 -12.57
C PRO A 56 -10.22 4.44 -13.10
N GLN A 57 -8.90 4.32 -13.26
CA GLN A 57 -8.25 3.09 -13.75
C GLN A 57 -8.21 1.98 -12.69
N LEU A 58 -8.05 2.33 -11.41
CA LEU A 58 -8.00 1.34 -10.32
C LEU A 58 -9.34 0.65 -10.12
N VAL A 59 -10.44 1.42 -10.13
CA VAL A 59 -11.78 0.87 -9.87
C VAL A 59 -12.32 0.00 -11.00
N GLU A 60 -11.73 0.10 -12.20
CA GLU A 60 -12.00 -0.83 -13.30
C GLU A 60 -11.37 -2.21 -13.06
N ILE A 61 -10.22 -2.28 -12.38
CA ILE A 61 -9.47 -3.52 -12.17
C ILE A 61 -9.80 -4.17 -10.82
N SER A 62 -10.06 -3.36 -9.78
CA SER A 62 -10.38 -3.84 -8.44
C SER A 62 -11.62 -3.12 -7.89
N PRO A 63 -12.71 -3.85 -7.57
CA PRO A 63 -13.92 -3.21 -7.08
C PRO A 63 -13.66 -2.60 -5.70
N TRP A 64 -13.82 -1.28 -5.56
CA TRP A 64 -13.49 -0.56 -4.30
C TRP A 64 -14.26 -1.07 -3.06
N ARG A 65 -15.41 -1.74 -3.24
CA ARG A 65 -16.20 -2.35 -2.15
C ARG A 65 -15.80 -3.78 -1.79
N SER A 66 -14.87 -4.37 -2.53
CA SER A 66 -14.39 -5.75 -2.28
C SER A 66 -13.48 -5.84 -1.06
N GLY A 67 -12.93 -4.71 -0.57
CA GLY A 67 -12.01 -4.65 0.56
C GLY A 67 -12.46 -5.47 1.77
N ARG A 68 -11.55 -6.30 2.27
CA ARG A 68 -11.69 -7.07 3.51
C ARG A 68 -10.46 -6.86 4.35
N ASN A 69 -10.65 -6.42 5.59
CA ASN A 69 -9.58 -6.24 6.55
C ASN A 69 -9.46 -7.49 7.42
N ASP A 70 -8.28 -8.08 7.46
CA ASP A 70 -7.97 -9.24 8.31
C ASP A 70 -7.01 -8.88 9.45
N LEU A 71 -6.36 -7.72 9.38
CA LEU A 71 -5.65 -7.07 10.47
C LEU A 71 -6.25 -5.68 10.72
N SER A 72 -6.79 -5.46 11.92
CA SER A 72 -7.59 -4.27 12.23
C SER A 72 -7.27 -3.62 13.58
N ALA A 73 -6.20 -4.06 14.25
CA ALA A 73 -5.71 -3.46 15.48
C ALA A 73 -4.20 -3.68 15.65
N GLY A 74 -3.54 -2.79 16.38
CA GLY A 74 -2.11 -2.88 16.66
C GLY A 74 -1.22 -2.31 15.55
N PRO A 75 0.07 -2.73 15.50
CA PRO A 75 1.06 -2.16 14.58
C PRO A 75 0.90 -2.59 13.12
N PHE A 76 0.06 -3.58 12.82
CA PHE A 76 -0.15 -4.11 11.49
C PHE A 76 -1.62 -4.01 11.16
N LEU A 77 -1.95 -3.33 10.07
CA LEU A 77 -3.33 -3.11 9.63
C LEU A 77 -3.43 -3.40 8.15
N GLY A 78 -4.56 -3.93 7.70
CA GLY A 78 -4.78 -4.20 6.28
C GLY A 78 -5.58 -5.46 6.00
N GLY A 79 -5.47 -5.92 4.75
CA GLY A 79 -6.12 -7.11 4.25
C GLY A 79 -6.00 -7.21 2.74
N TYR A 80 -7.12 -7.42 2.05
CA TYR A 80 -7.12 -7.61 0.59
C TYR A 80 -8.33 -7.03 -0.12
N MET A 81 -8.16 -6.78 -1.41
CA MET A 81 -9.23 -6.49 -2.36
C MET A 81 -9.20 -7.53 -3.49
N ASP A 82 -10.35 -7.74 -4.11
CA ASP A 82 -10.47 -8.68 -5.23
C ASP A 82 -9.94 -8.03 -6.52
N LEU A 83 -9.33 -8.85 -7.38
CA LEU A 83 -8.94 -8.49 -8.74
C LEU A 83 -9.97 -9.04 -9.73
N LEU A 84 -10.38 -8.21 -10.70
CA LEU A 84 -11.21 -8.65 -11.84
C LEU A 84 -10.37 -9.20 -13.00
N HIS A 85 -9.08 -8.91 -13.00
CA HIS A 85 -8.10 -9.30 -14.02
C HIS A 85 -6.89 -9.97 -13.37
N GLU A 86 -5.86 -10.29 -14.17
CA GLU A 86 -4.70 -11.05 -13.73
C GLU A 86 -3.79 -10.26 -12.76
N SER A 87 -3.72 -8.94 -12.90
CA SER A 87 -2.87 -8.06 -12.08
C SER A 87 -3.38 -6.62 -12.09
N MET A 88 -2.58 -5.69 -11.55
CA MET A 88 -2.76 -4.24 -11.69
C MET A 88 -1.67 -3.69 -12.61
N THR A 89 -2.05 -3.38 -13.83
CA THR A 89 -1.16 -2.94 -14.91
C THR A 89 -1.85 -1.85 -15.74
N SER A 90 -1.08 -1.06 -16.48
CA SER A 90 -1.63 -0.02 -17.35
C SER A 90 -2.39 -0.59 -18.55
N ASP A 91 -2.26 -1.89 -18.83
CA ASP A 91 -2.99 -2.64 -19.87
C ASP A 91 -4.31 -3.25 -19.34
N GLY A 92 -5.08 -2.46 -18.58
CA GLY A 92 -6.38 -2.89 -18.07
C GLY A 92 -6.32 -4.08 -17.09
N GLY A 93 -5.19 -4.30 -16.42
CA GLY A 93 -4.98 -5.41 -15.50
C GLY A 93 -4.47 -6.70 -16.14
N HIS A 94 -4.26 -6.72 -17.46
CA HIS A 94 -3.60 -7.84 -18.12
C HIS A 94 -2.10 -7.84 -17.86
N SER A 95 -1.54 -9.02 -17.59
CA SER A 95 -0.10 -9.21 -17.37
C SER A 95 0.40 -10.44 -18.11
N ALA A 96 1.49 -10.27 -18.85
CA ALA A 96 2.21 -11.39 -19.48
C ALA A 96 3.26 -12.03 -18.54
N ARG A 97 3.47 -11.47 -17.34
CA ARG A 97 4.41 -12.02 -16.37
C ARG A 97 3.80 -13.28 -15.72
N PRO A 98 4.64 -14.29 -15.41
CA PRO A 98 4.23 -15.35 -14.51
C PRO A 98 3.88 -14.78 -13.14
N THR A 99 2.94 -15.43 -12.45
CA THR A 99 2.69 -15.16 -11.04
C THR A 99 3.87 -15.57 -10.18
N LEU A 100 3.98 -14.98 -8.99
CA LEU A 100 5.00 -15.31 -8.01
C LEU A 100 4.86 -16.78 -7.56
N PRO A 101 5.98 -17.47 -7.31
CA PRO A 101 5.94 -18.87 -6.91
C PRO A 101 5.31 -19.03 -5.52
N GLY A 102 4.56 -20.11 -5.34
CA GLY A 102 4.00 -20.50 -4.03
C GLY A 102 2.63 -19.89 -3.68
N LEU A 103 2.07 -19.03 -4.53
CA LEU A 103 0.73 -18.47 -4.33
C LEU A 103 -0.36 -19.56 -4.38
N HIS A 104 -1.33 -19.46 -3.46
CA HIS A 104 -2.54 -20.27 -3.48
C HIS A 104 -3.62 -19.65 -4.36
N ASP A 105 -4.63 -20.43 -4.76
CA ASP A 105 -5.72 -20.02 -5.67
C ASP A 105 -6.36 -18.67 -5.31
N ALA A 106 -6.62 -18.43 -4.02
CA ALA A 106 -7.22 -17.17 -3.57
C ALA A 106 -6.29 -15.97 -3.75
N GLU A 107 -4.98 -16.17 -3.63
CA GLU A 107 -3.97 -15.11 -3.77
C GLU A 107 -3.77 -14.70 -5.23
N LEU A 108 -4.10 -15.58 -6.18
CA LEU A 108 -4.06 -15.28 -7.61
C LEU A 108 -5.13 -14.25 -8.04
N GLN A 109 -6.17 -14.06 -7.22
CA GLN A 109 -7.31 -13.18 -7.52
C GLN A 109 -7.42 -12.01 -6.54
N ARG A 110 -6.34 -11.70 -5.81
CA ARG A 110 -6.33 -10.66 -4.78
C ARG A 110 -5.13 -9.75 -4.92
N VAL A 111 -5.35 -8.50 -4.55
CA VAL A 111 -4.27 -7.59 -4.13
C VAL A 111 -4.35 -7.46 -2.63
N TYR A 112 -3.22 -7.63 -1.95
CA TYR A 112 -3.14 -7.38 -0.52
C TYR A 112 -2.60 -5.98 -0.27
N TYR A 113 -3.05 -5.34 0.80
CA TYR A 113 -2.59 -4.02 1.24
C TYR A 113 -2.37 -4.04 2.75
N TYR A 114 -1.16 -3.73 3.20
CA TYR A 114 -0.80 -3.73 4.61
C TYR A 114 -0.01 -2.49 4.99
N SER A 115 -0.51 -1.72 5.95
CA SER A 115 0.31 -0.72 6.65
C SER A 115 1.01 -1.38 7.82
N ILE A 116 2.33 -1.30 7.82
CA ILE A 116 3.23 -1.83 8.82
C ILE A 116 3.85 -0.64 9.54
N PHE A 117 3.42 -0.42 10.78
CA PHE A 117 3.87 0.69 11.60
C PHE A 117 5.40 0.60 11.84
N PRO A 118 6.13 1.73 11.77
CA PRO A 118 5.62 3.09 11.57
C PRO A 118 5.48 3.52 10.11
N ASN A 119 6.19 2.92 9.16
CA ASN A 119 6.49 3.63 7.93
C ASN A 119 6.57 2.77 6.65
N LEU A 120 6.05 1.55 6.67
CA LEU A 120 6.03 0.68 5.50
C LEU A 120 4.58 0.44 5.06
N LEU A 121 4.29 0.65 3.79
CA LEU A 121 3.06 0.23 3.13
C LEU A 121 3.44 -0.87 2.14
N LEU A 122 2.80 -2.04 2.25
CA LEU A 122 3.15 -3.23 1.50
C LEU A 122 1.94 -3.72 0.70
N SER A 123 2.07 -3.68 -0.62
CA SER A 123 1.06 -4.19 -1.54
C SER A 123 1.56 -5.43 -2.26
N LEU A 124 0.83 -6.55 -2.12
CA LEU A 124 1.19 -7.82 -2.75
C LEU A 124 0.25 -8.10 -3.91
N HIS A 125 0.82 -8.28 -5.09
CA HIS A 125 0.10 -8.65 -6.31
C HIS A 125 0.45 -10.10 -6.70
N PRO A 126 -0.35 -10.71 -7.60
CA PRO A 126 -0.06 -12.05 -8.07
C PRO A 126 1.30 -12.18 -8.76
N ASP A 127 1.86 -11.14 -9.38
CA ASP A 127 3.09 -11.21 -10.21
C ASP A 127 4.22 -10.24 -9.77
N TYR A 128 3.99 -9.38 -8.78
CA TYR A 128 5.00 -8.51 -8.17
C TYR A 128 4.62 -8.06 -6.75
N VAL A 129 5.58 -7.50 -6.02
CA VAL A 129 5.33 -6.85 -4.73
C VAL A 129 5.72 -5.38 -4.83
N MET A 130 4.86 -4.50 -4.34
CA MET A 130 5.14 -3.06 -4.25
C MET A 130 5.28 -2.67 -2.78
N ALA A 131 6.30 -1.86 -2.47
CA ALA A 131 6.53 -1.33 -1.14
C ALA A 131 6.72 0.19 -1.18
N HIS A 132 6.03 0.90 -0.29
CA HIS A 132 6.27 2.31 -0.01
C HIS A 132 6.91 2.46 1.36
N THR A 133 8.11 3.03 1.40
CA THR A 133 8.76 3.45 2.64
C THR A 133 8.57 4.95 2.83
N LEU A 134 7.98 5.33 3.96
CA LEU A 134 7.71 6.72 4.33
C LEU A 134 8.86 7.26 5.19
N THR A 135 9.50 8.33 4.76
CA THR A 135 10.52 9.03 5.54
C THR A 135 10.02 10.44 5.85
N PRO A 136 9.59 10.72 7.09
CA PRO A 136 9.17 12.07 7.47
C PRO A 136 10.35 13.05 7.35
N LEU A 137 10.20 14.09 6.52
CA LEU A 137 11.20 15.16 6.37
C LEU A 137 10.88 16.35 7.29
N SER A 138 9.59 16.58 7.55
CA SER A 138 9.10 17.58 8.51
C SER A 138 7.65 17.24 8.90
N HIS A 139 7.00 18.08 9.72
CA HIS A 139 5.60 17.88 10.08
C HIS A 139 4.62 18.07 8.90
N GLU A 140 5.06 18.61 7.77
CA GLU A 140 4.24 18.83 6.57
C GLU A 140 4.86 18.21 5.31
N ARG A 141 5.94 17.43 5.43
CA ARG A 141 6.66 16.86 4.27
C ARG A 141 7.13 15.45 4.54
N THR A 142 6.92 14.57 3.56
CA THR A 142 7.31 13.17 3.61
C THR A 142 7.95 12.77 2.30
N LEU A 143 9.12 12.12 2.37
CA LEU A 143 9.69 11.42 1.23
C LEU A 143 9.08 10.03 1.18
N VAL A 144 8.42 9.69 0.07
CA VAL A 144 7.89 8.36 -0.20
C VAL A 144 8.79 7.68 -1.22
N THR A 145 9.45 6.60 -0.81
CA THR A 145 10.19 5.72 -1.73
C THR A 145 9.30 4.55 -2.10
N CYS A 146 8.90 4.47 -3.36
CA CYS A 146 8.08 3.38 -3.90
C CYS A 146 8.95 2.44 -4.73
N GLU A 147 8.83 1.14 -4.48
CA GLU A 147 9.67 0.10 -5.05
C GLU A 147 8.83 -1.07 -5.53
N TRP A 148 9.19 -1.60 -6.70
CA TRP A 148 8.56 -2.80 -7.28
C TRP A 148 9.58 -3.92 -7.32
N TYR A 149 9.19 -5.05 -6.75
CA TYR A 149 9.99 -6.24 -6.58
C TYR A 149 9.40 -7.40 -7.39
N PHE A 150 10.25 -8.07 -8.15
CA PHE A 150 9.87 -9.14 -9.06
C PHE A 150 10.68 -10.41 -8.79
N ASP A 151 10.16 -11.54 -9.25
CA ASP A 151 10.88 -12.81 -9.24
C ASP A 151 12.15 -12.70 -10.13
N PRO A 152 13.34 -13.06 -9.61
CA PRO A 152 14.59 -12.96 -10.37
C PRO A 152 14.59 -13.75 -11.68
N GLN A 153 13.96 -14.92 -11.72
CA GLN A 153 13.88 -15.74 -12.93
C GLN A 153 13.01 -15.05 -13.97
N THR A 154 11.90 -14.43 -13.57
CA THR A 154 11.06 -13.61 -14.46
C THR A 154 11.87 -12.45 -15.03
N MET A 155 12.69 -11.78 -14.21
CA MET A 155 13.55 -10.66 -14.65
C MET A 155 14.60 -11.07 -15.70
N THR A 156 15.03 -12.33 -15.74
CA THR A 156 16.00 -12.81 -16.75
C THR A 156 15.38 -13.16 -18.10
N LYS A 157 14.05 -13.21 -18.20
CA LYS A 157 13.38 -13.61 -19.45
C LYS A 157 13.52 -12.53 -20.52
N PRO A 158 13.73 -12.90 -21.80
CA PRO A 158 13.66 -11.93 -22.90
C PRO A 158 12.31 -11.21 -22.90
N GLY A 159 12.34 -9.88 -23.02
CA GLY A 159 11.12 -9.06 -23.03
C GLY A 159 10.55 -8.75 -21.64
N PHE A 160 11.25 -9.08 -20.55
CA PHE A 160 10.88 -8.56 -19.23
C PHE A 160 10.94 -7.02 -19.23
N ASP A 161 9.81 -6.41 -18.89
CA ASP A 161 9.66 -4.98 -18.68
C ASP A 161 8.67 -4.75 -17.51
N PRO A 162 9.05 -4.02 -16.45
CA PRO A 162 8.14 -3.67 -15.36
C PRO A 162 7.28 -2.43 -15.66
N ALA A 163 7.41 -1.80 -16.83
CA ALA A 163 6.81 -0.50 -17.13
C ALA A 163 5.29 -0.45 -16.92
N ASP A 164 4.55 -1.47 -17.34
CA ASP A 164 3.08 -1.52 -17.21
C ASP A 164 2.60 -1.45 -15.75
N ALA A 165 3.25 -2.18 -14.84
CA ALA A 165 2.96 -2.15 -13.41
C ALA A 165 3.42 -0.83 -12.78
N VAL A 166 4.57 -0.32 -13.22
CA VAL A 166 5.16 0.93 -12.71
C VAL A 166 4.33 2.15 -13.15
N GLU A 167 3.90 2.24 -14.40
CA GLU A 167 3.13 3.36 -14.95
C GLU A 167 1.73 3.45 -14.34
N PHE A 168 1.07 2.29 -14.16
CA PHE A 168 -0.20 2.21 -13.46
C PHE A 168 -0.09 2.80 -12.05
N TRP A 169 0.87 2.33 -11.28
CA TRP A 169 1.03 2.77 -9.90
C TRP A 169 1.67 4.15 -9.77
N ASP A 170 2.54 4.61 -10.66
CA ASP A 170 3.01 6.00 -10.66
C ASP A 170 1.84 6.97 -10.85
N THR A 171 0.90 6.63 -11.74
CA THR A 171 -0.32 7.42 -11.96
C THR A 171 -1.19 7.45 -10.70
N THR A 172 -1.52 6.28 -10.13
CA THR A 172 -2.33 6.17 -8.91
C THR A 172 -1.67 6.87 -7.72
N ASN A 173 -0.37 6.65 -7.50
CA ASN A 173 0.38 7.29 -6.42
C ASN A 173 0.34 8.83 -6.53
N ARG A 174 0.49 9.39 -7.74
CA ARG A 174 0.40 10.85 -7.93
C ARG A 174 -0.98 11.41 -7.60
N GLN A 175 -2.03 10.65 -7.88
CA GLN A 175 -3.40 11.03 -7.50
C GLN A 175 -3.56 11.04 -5.97
N ASP A 176 -3.04 10.01 -5.29
CA ASP A 176 -3.02 9.92 -3.82
C ASP A 176 -2.25 11.07 -3.19
N TRP A 177 -1.04 11.34 -3.67
CA TRP A 177 -0.20 12.44 -3.18
C TRP A 177 -0.89 13.78 -3.31
N HIS A 178 -1.56 14.01 -4.44
CA HIS A 178 -2.31 15.23 -4.65
C HIS A 178 -3.41 15.42 -3.58
N VAL A 179 -4.19 14.37 -3.27
CA VAL A 179 -5.25 14.45 -2.26
C VAL A 179 -4.68 14.59 -0.84
N CYS A 180 -3.56 13.92 -0.54
CA CYS A 180 -2.84 14.09 0.73
C CYS A 180 -2.38 15.54 0.94
N GLU A 181 -1.84 16.19 -0.10
CA GLU A 181 -1.40 17.58 -0.06
C GLU A 181 -2.57 18.56 0.09
N LEU A 182 -3.71 18.30 -0.57
CA LEU A 182 -4.92 19.08 -0.37
C LEU A 182 -5.45 18.94 1.06
N SER A 183 -5.44 17.73 1.61
CA SER A 183 -5.83 17.46 3.00
C SER A 183 -4.93 18.18 4.00
N GLN A 184 -3.60 18.12 3.81
CA GLN A 184 -2.63 18.87 4.62
C GLN A 184 -2.94 20.37 4.62
N ARG A 185 -3.18 20.96 3.45
CA ARG A 185 -3.54 22.38 3.32
C ARG A 185 -4.85 22.73 4.02
N GLY A 186 -5.85 21.84 3.94
CA GLY A 186 -7.13 22.01 4.63
C GLY A 186 -6.99 21.98 6.15
N ILE A 187 -6.22 21.02 6.67
CA ILE A 187 -5.97 20.82 8.10
C ILE A 187 -5.20 22.00 8.72
N ALA A 188 -4.33 22.66 7.95
CA ALA A 188 -3.61 23.86 8.41
C ALA A 188 -4.52 25.07 8.70
N SER A 189 -5.79 25.05 8.25
CA SER A 189 -6.74 26.12 8.52
C SER A 189 -7.14 26.18 9.99
N ARG A 190 -7.20 27.40 10.56
CA ARG A 190 -7.74 27.63 11.92
C ARG A 190 -9.19 27.20 12.10
N ALA A 191 -9.94 27.15 10.99
CA ALA A 191 -11.34 26.72 10.98
C ALA A 191 -11.49 25.20 11.01
N TYR A 192 -10.43 24.44 10.74
CA TYR A 192 -10.47 22.98 10.73
C TYR A 192 -10.88 22.44 12.11
N ARG A 193 -11.74 21.43 12.09
CA ARG A 193 -12.09 20.58 13.21
C ARG A 193 -12.13 19.13 12.69
N PRO A 194 -11.58 18.15 13.42
CA PRO A 194 -11.65 16.76 12.99
C PRO A 194 -13.11 16.30 12.93
N GLY A 195 -13.46 15.65 11.82
CA GLY A 195 -14.75 14.97 11.66
C GLY A 195 -14.68 13.52 12.14
N PRO A 196 -15.84 12.86 12.28
CA PRO A 196 -15.87 11.42 12.53
C PRO A 196 -15.42 10.63 11.29
N TYR A 197 -14.77 9.49 11.50
CA TYR A 197 -14.53 8.51 10.44
C TYR A 197 -15.83 7.83 10.00
N ALA A 198 -15.93 7.56 8.70
CA ALA A 198 -16.97 6.73 8.13
C ALA A 198 -16.79 5.26 8.50
N GLN A 199 -17.85 4.45 8.35
CA GLN A 199 -17.77 3.01 8.60
C GLN A 199 -16.72 2.31 7.71
N ALA A 200 -16.49 2.81 6.50
CA ALA A 200 -15.48 2.30 5.58
C ALA A 200 -14.03 2.66 5.96
N GLU A 201 -13.83 3.57 6.91
CA GLU A 201 -12.52 4.11 7.31
C GLU A 201 -12.04 3.50 8.64
N GLY A 202 -12.49 2.28 8.97
CA GLY A 202 -12.19 1.63 10.25
C GLY A 202 -10.69 1.46 10.54
N LEU A 203 -9.86 1.28 9.51
CA LEU A 203 -8.41 1.19 9.67
C LEU A 203 -7.76 2.52 10.07
N LEU A 204 -8.34 3.67 9.70
CA LEU A 204 -7.83 4.99 10.08
C LEU A 204 -7.99 5.19 11.59
N HIS A 205 -9.16 4.81 12.11
CA HIS A 205 -9.40 4.82 13.56
C HIS A 205 -8.45 3.88 14.32
N ALA A 206 -8.22 2.67 13.79
CA ALA A 206 -7.29 1.72 14.39
C ALA A 206 -5.85 2.25 14.40
N PHE A 207 -5.42 2.86 13.30
CA PHE A 207 -4.11 3.51 13.18
C PHE A 207 -3.94 4.63 14.20
N ASP A 208 -4.90 5.56 14.30
CA ASP A 208 -4.82 6.67 15.24
C ASP A 208 -4.81 6.18 16.70
N THR A 209 -5.60 5.16 17.01
CA THR A 209 -5.63 4.54 18.35
C THR A 209 -4.27 3.94 18.71
N TYR A 210 -3.67 3.19 17.79
CA TYR A 210 -2.35 2.60 18.01
C TYR A 210 -1.25 3.68 18.09
N TYR A 211 -1.27 4.66 17.19
CA TYR A 211 -0.33 5.78 17.21
C TYR A 211 -0.36 6.53 18.55
N LEU A 212 -1.56 6.86 19.05
CA LEU A 212 -1.71 7.53 20.35
C LEU A 212 -1.20 6.67 21.51
N HIS A 213 -1.42 5.36 21.48
CA HIS A 213 -0.91 4.43 22.49
C HIS A 213 0.62 4.36 22.52
N VAL A 214 1.29 4.40 21.36
CA VAL A 214 2.77 4.35 21.29
C VAL A 214 3.41 5.69 21.67
N MET A 215 2.69 6.80 21.46
CA MET A 215 3.18 8.15 21.75
C MET A 215 2.91 8.64 23.19
N SER A 216 2.08 7.91 23.95
CA SER A 216 1.75 8.21 25.36
C SER A 216 2.77 7.60 26.32
#